data_AF-A0A2N2UJV3-F1
#
_entry.id   AF-A0A2N2UJV3-F1
#
_cell.length_a   1.000
_cell.length_b   1.000
_cell.length_c   1.000
_cell.angle_alpha   90.00
_cell.angle_beta   90.00
_cell.angle_gamma   90.00
#
_symmetry.space_group_name_H-M   'P 1'
#
loop_
_entity.id
_entity.type
_entity.pdbx_description
1 polymer ?
#
loop_
_entity_poly.entity_id
_entity_poly.type
_entity_poly.pdbx_seq_one_letter_code
_entity_poly.pdbx_strand_id
1 'polypeptide(L)' 'MSKIHFDWADPLQLDGQLTDVERMVRDTARAYCQEKLLPRVQEAFRHEKTDREIFNEMGELGL' A
#
# COMPACT_ATOMS: atom_id res chain seq x y z
N MET A 1 -10.43 -7.39 34.46
CA MET A 1 -9.58 -6.43 33.74
C MET A 1 -9.51 -6.89 32.29
N SER A 2 -9.91 -6.04 31.33
CA SER A 2 -9.76 -6.36 29.91
C SER A 2 -8.27 -6.28 29.54
N LYS A 3 -7.74 -7.31 28.87
CA LYS A 3 -6.37 -7.30 28.36
C LYS A 3 -6.31 -6.30 27.21
N ILE A 4 -5.43 -5.31 27.29
CA ILE A 4 -5.17 -4.42 26.15
C ILE A 4 -4.62 -5.27 25.01
N HIS A 5 -5.24 -5.19 23.85
CA HIS A 5 -4.79 -5.90 22.65
C HIS A 5 -3.53 -5.21 22.14
N PHE A 6 -2.43 -5.96 22.06
CA PHE A 6 -1.16 -5.49 21.53
C PHE A 6 -0.99 -6.06 20.12
N ASP A 7 -0.85 -5.17 19.13
CA ASP A 7 -0.50 -5.53 17.76
C ASP A 7 1.02 -5.38 17.57
N TRP A 8 1.68 -6.45 17.15
CA TRP A 8 3.13 -6.43 16.89
C TRP A 8 3.47 -5.74 15.56
N ALA A 9 2.53 -5.71 14.61
CA ALA A 9 2.71 -5.04 13.32
C ALA A 9 2.47 -3.52 13.44
N ASP A 10 1.72 -3.09 14.46
CA ASP A 10 1.53 -1.68 14.82
C ASP A 10 1.65 -1.41 16.34
N PRO A 11 2.86 -1.54 16.93
CA PRO A 11 3.05 -1.43 18.39
C PRO A 11 2.67 -0.08 18.99
N LEU A 12 2.64 0.98 18.18
CA LEU A 12 2.37 2.36 18.59
C LEU A 12 1.00 2.87 18.09
N GLN A 13 0.16 1.98 17.55
CA GLN A 13 -1.15 2.32 17.00
C GLN A 13 -1.11 3.48 15.99
N LEU A 14 -0.16 3.43 15.06
CA LEU A 14 -0.08 4.35 13.94
C LEU A 14 -1.42 4.45 13.19
N ASP A 15 -2.12 3.32 12.98
CA ASP A 15 -3.43 3.32 12.31
C ASP A 15 -4.47 4.20 13.03
N GLY A 16 -4.43 4.22 14.37
CA GLY A 16 -5.30 5.05 15.20
C GLY A 16 -4.92 6.53 15.23
N GLN A 17 -3.71 6.88 14.80
CA GLN A 17 -3.23 8.27 14.71
C GLN A 17 -3.58 8.92 13.37
N LEU A 18 -3.97 8.14 12.37
CA LEU A 18 -4.36 8.63 11.05
C LEU A 18 -5.78 9.20 11.07
N THR A 19 -6.02 10.20 10.22
CA THR A 19 -7.36 10.64 9.84
C THR A 19 -8.03 9.62 8.91
N ASP A 20 -9.34 9.72 8.74
CA ASP A 20 -10.09 8.86 7.82
C ASP A 20 -9.60 8.99 6.37
N VAL A 21 -9.22 10.20 5.98
CA VAL A 21 -8.68 10.48 4.63
C VAL A 21 -7.32 9.80 4.45
N GLU A 22 -6.42 9.90 5.43
CA GLU A 22 -5.11 9.25 5.36
C GLU A 22 -5.23 7.71 5.34
N ARG A 23 -6.15 7.13 6.12
CA ARG A 23 -6.44 5.69 6.05
C ARG A 23 -6.95 5.29 4.67
N MET A 24 -7.89 6.04 4.11
CA MET A 24 -8.43 5.78 2.78
C MET A 24 -7.33 5.85 1.70
N VAL A 25 -6.48 6.89 1.71
CA VAL A 25 -5.37 7.01 0.76
C VAL A 25 -4.39 5.84 0.88
N ARG A 26 -4.02 5.48 2.11
CA ARG A 26 -3.14 4.32 2.37
C ARG A 26 -3.74 3.03 1.84
N ASP A 27 -5.03 2.79 2.08
CA ASP A 27 -5.68 1.56 1.69
C ASP A 27 -5.83 1.47 0.16
N THR A 28 -6.11 2.59 -0.52
CA THR A 28 -6.08 2.69 -1.99
C THR A 28 -4.69 2.39 -2.55
N ALA A 29 -3.64 3.01 -1.99
CA ALA A 29 -2.26 2.75 -2.39
C ALA A 29 -1.88 1.28 -2.19
N ARG A 30 -2.29 0.70 -1.04
CA ARG A 30 -2.06 -0.73 -0.75
C ARG A 30 -2.76 -1.62 -1.75
N ALA A 31 -4.02 -1.37 -2.09
CA ALA A 31 -4.76 -2.15 -3.07
C ALA A 31 -4.07 -2.14 -4.44
N TYR A 32 -3.69 -0.95 -4.94
CA TYR A 32 -2.96 -0.81 -6.19
C TYR A 32 -1.65 -1.62 -6.19
N CYS A 33 -0.86 -1.52 -5.12
CA CYS A 33 0.39 -2.26 -4.98
C CYS A 33 0.18 -3.78 -5.03
N GLN A 34 -0.85 -4.30 -4.35
CA GLN A 34 -1.13 -5.75 -4.32
C GLN A 34 -1.69 -6.27 -5.65
N GLU A 35 -2.57 -5.50 -6.30
CA GLU A 35 -3.28 -5.95 -7.50
C GLU A 35 -2.50 -5.72 -8.79
N LYS A 36 -1.71 -4.63 -8.87
CA LYS A 36 -1.04 -4.22 -10.12
C LYS A 36 0.47 -4.39 -10.05
N LEU A 37 1.12 -4.01 -8.96
CA LEU A 37 2.58 -4.03 -8.86
C LEU A 37 3.13 -5.41 -8.49
N LEU A 38 2.54 -6.07 -7.49
CA LEU A 38 2.96 -7.39 -7.01
C LEU A 38 3.07 -8.46 -8.13
N PRO A 39 2.10 -8.61 -9.05
CA PRO A 39 2.23 -9.61 -10.13
C PRO A 39 3.33 -9.27 -11.15
N ARG A 40 3.71 -7.99 -11.28
CA ARG A 40 4.70 -7.52 -12.26
C ARG A 40 6.13 -7.54 -11.72
N VAL A 41 6.32 -7.38 -10.40
CA VAL A 41 7.63 -7.07 -9.79
C VAL A 41 8.71 -8.13 -10.04
N GLN A 42 8.37 -9.41 -10.02
CA GLN A 42 9.38 -10.48 -10.17
C GLN A 42 10.01 -10.47 -11.57
N GLU A 43 9.18 -10.33 -12.60
CA GLU A 43 9.62 -10.34 -14.00
C GLU A 43 10.29 -9.02 -14.38
N ALA A 44 9.70 -7.90 -13.93
CA ALA A 44 10.25 -6.56 -14.09
C ALA A 44 11.66 -6.46 -13.50
N PHE A 45 11.85 -6.93 -12.27
CA PHE A 45 13.16 -6.93 -11.60
C PHE A 45 14.16 -7.86 -12.29
N ARG A 46 13.74 -9.08 -12.64
CA ARG A 46 14.60 -10.07 -13.30
C ARG A 46 15.17 -9.59 -14.63
N HIS A 47 14.41 -8.80 -15.37
CA HIS A 47 14.79 -8.34 -16.71
C HIS A 47 15.15 -6.86 -16.77
N GLU A 48 15.23 -6.17 -15.63
CA GLU A 48 15.50 -4.74 -15.53
C GLU A 48 14.56 -3.90 -16.43
N LYS A 49 13.27 -4.28 -16.46
CA LYS A 49 12.24 -3.59 -17.26
C LYS A 49 11.26 -2.88 -16.36
N THR A 50 10.89 -1.66 -16.75
CA THR A 50 9.85 -0.88 -16.10
C THR A 50 8.70 -0.67 -17.08
N ASP A 51 7.49 -1.01 -16.66
CA ASP A 51 6.28 -0.75 -17.43
C ASP A 51 5.89 0.73 -17.28
N ARG A 52 5.79 1.45 -18.41
CA ARG A 52 5.43 2.87 -18.41
C ARG A 52 3.97 3.10 -17.98
N GLU A 53 3.11 2.11 -18.19
CA GLU A 53 1.69 2.20 -17.82
C GLU A 53 1.51 2.37 -16.31
N ILE A 54 2.47 1.93 -15.49
CA ILE A 54 2.45 2.15 -14.03
C ILE A 54 2.31 3.64 -13.67
N PHE A 55 2.93 4.53 -14.45
CA PHE A 55 2.83 5.98 -14.19
C PHE A 55 1.45 6.54 -14.56
N ASN A 56 0.84 6.02 -15.63
CA ASN A 56 -0.51 6.40 -16.03
C ASN A 56 -1.51 5.90 -14.98
N GLU A 57 -1.40 4.63 -14.58
CA GLU A 57 -2.24 3.99 -13.56
C GLU A 57 -2.18 4.73 -12.22
N MET A 58 -0.97 5.14 -11.77
CA MET A 58 -0.82 5.95 -10.55
C MET A 58 -1.47 7.34 -10.67
N GLY A 59 -1.34 7.99 -11.83
CA GLY A 59 -1.95 9.29 -12.09
C GLY A 59 -3.48 9.24 -12.11
N GLU A 60 -4.07 8.18 -12.65
CA GLU A 60 -5.52 7.96 -12.64
C GLU A 60 -6.08 7.77 -11.23
N LEU A 61 -5.31 7.14 -10.34
CA LEU A 61 -5.68 6.94 -8.94
C LEU A 61 -5.47 8.19 -8.07
N GLY A 62 -4.78 9.21 -8.59
CA GLY A 62 -4.40 10.40 -7.82
C GLY A 62 -3.40 10.11 -6.70
N LEU A 63 -2.56 9.08 -6.90
CA LEU A 63 -1.48 8.68 -5.99
C LEU A 63 -0.21 9.53 -6.18
#